data_AF-A0A060ZF56-F1
#
_entry.id   AF-A0A060ZF56-F1
#
_cell.length_a   1.000
_cell.length_b   1.000
_cell.length_c   1.000
_cell.angle_alpha   90.00
_cell.angle_beta   90.00
_cell.angle_gamma   90.00
#
_symmetry.space_group_name_H-M   'P 1'
#
loop_
_entity.id
_entity.type
_entity.pdbx_description
1 polymer ?
#
loop_
_entity_poly.entity_id
_entity_poly.type
_entity_poly.pdbx_seq_one_letter_code
_entity_poly.pdbx_strand_id
1 'polypeptide(L)'
;LLSLLLQLLSLLLQLLSLLLQLLSLLLQLLSLLLQLFQPEQHGGLIFTSPRAVEAVKMCLEDDERTEQWNMDIKDKWNAKSIYVVGKATATLGE
;
A
#
# COMPACT_ATOMS: atom_id res chain seq x y z
N LEU A 1 41.57 14.17 -2.77
CA LEU A 1 41.09 13.85 -1.41
C LEU A 1 39.75 14.51 -1.09
N LEU A 2 39.65 15.85 -1.09
CA LEU A 2 38.39 16.57 -0.80
C LEU A 2 37.23 16.19 -1.74
N SER A 3 37.50 16.11 -3.05
CA SER A 3 36.48 15.68 -4.03
C SER A 3 35.98 14.25 -3.77
N LEU A 4 36.86 13.32 -3.41
CA LEU A 4 36.50 11.94 -3.08
C LEU A 4 35.64 11.88 -1.81
N LEU A 5 35.98 12.68 -0.79
CA LEU A 5 35.20 12.79 0.45
C LEU A 5 33.79 13.33 0.16
N LEU A 6 33.67 14.36 -0.67
CA LEU A 6 32.38 14.93 -1.07
C LEU A 6 31.53 13.94 -1.87
N GLN A 7 32.14 13.17 -2.78
CA GLN A 7 31.46 12.12 -3.53
C GLN A 7 30.94 11.02 -2.60
N LEU A 8 31.76 10.56 -1.64
CA LEU A 8 31.36 9.55 -0.66
C LEU A 8 30.19 10.06 0.22
N LEU A 9 30.26 11.31 0.67
CA LEU A 9 29.19 11.94 1.46
C LEU A 9 27.88 12.03 0.66
N SER A 10 27.96 12.42 -0.62
CA SER A 10 26.80 12.47 -1.52
C SER A 10 26.15 11.09 -1.66
N LEU A 11 26.96 10.05 -1.87
CA LEU A 11 26.45 8.68 -2.00
C LEU A 11 25.77 8.22 -0.70
N LEU A 12 26.38 8.52 0.46
CA LEU A 12 25.80 8.20 1.76
C LEU A 12 24.44 8.89 1.96
N LEU A 13 24.33 10.17 1.60
CA LEU A 13 23.08 10.93 1.68
C LEU A 13 22.00 10.35 0.76
N GLN A 14 22.35 9.95 -0.46
CA GLN A 14 21.43 9.31 -1.40
C GLN A 14 20.92 7.97 -0.86
N LEU A 15 21.81 7.14 -0.29
CA LEU A 15 21.43 5.86 0.32
C LEU A 15 20.51 6.07 1.54
N LEU A 16 20.83 7.04 2.40
CA LEU A 16 20.00 7.37 3.55
C LEU A 16 18.59 7.84 3.12
N SER A 17 18.51 8.66 2.07
CA SER A 17 17.24 9.09 1.50
C SER A 17 16.41 7.91 0.99
N LEU A 18 17.03 6.96 0.29
CA LEU A 18 16.34 5.77 -0.21
C LEU A 18 15.82 4.91 0.95
N LEU A 19 16.63 4.72 1.98
CA LEU A 19 16.24 3.97 3.17
C LEU A 19 15.01 4.60 3.86
N LEU A 20 14.99 5.93 3.98
CA LEU A 20 13.87 6.64 4.57
C LEU A 20 12.58 6.48 3.73
N GLN A 21 12.70 6.56 2.40
CA GLN A 21 11.56 6.34 1.50
C GLN A 21 10.99 4.92 1.64
N LEU A 22 11.86 3.91 1.70
CA LEU A 22 11.44 2.51 1.88
C LEU A 22 10.77 2.29 3.23
N LEU A 23 11.32 2.86 4.31
CA LEU A 23 10.72 2.76 5.64
C LEU A 23 9.34 3.44 5.69
N SER A 24 9.20 4.61 5.06
CA SER A 24 7.92 5.31 4.97
C SER A 24 6.90 4.47 4.19
N LEU A 25 7.30 3.85 3.08
CA LEU A 25 6.42 3.00 2.29
C LEU A 25 5.97 1.78 3.10
N LEU A 26 6.89 1.14 3.83
CA LEU A 26 6.58 -0.01 4.68
C LEU A 26 5.59 0.36 5.79
N LEU A 27 5.77 1.53 6.43
CA LEU A 27 4.84 2.00 7.45
C LEU A 27 3.44 2.29 6.88
N GLN A 28 3.37 2.86 5.68
CA GLN A 28 2.10 3.08 4.97
C GLN A 28 1.40 1.76 4.64
N LEU A 29 2.14 0.75 4.17
CA LEU A 29 1.59 -0.56 3.84
C LEU A 29 1.08 -1.29 5.11
N LEU A 30 1.80 -1.19 6.21
CA LEU A 30 1.36 -1.73 7.50
C LEU A 30 0.08 -1.05 7.99
N SER A 31 0.01 0.28 7.88
CA SER A 31 -1.20 1.02 8.23
C SER A 31 -2.40 0.62 7.37
N LEU A 32 -2.17 0.46 6.05
CA LEU A 32 -3.20 0.01 5.13
C LEU A 32 -3.69 -1.39 5.49
N LEU A 33 -2.78 -2.33 5.78
CA LEU A 33 -3.12 -3.68 6.22
C LEU A 33 -4.02 -3.65 7.46
N LEU A 34 -3.66 -2.89 8.49
CA LEU A 34 -4.47 -2.79 9.71
C LEU A 34 -5.87 -2.23 9.42
N GLN A 35 -5.98 -1.21 8.57
CA GLN A 35 -7.27 -0.61 8.19
C GLN A 35 -8.12 -1.54 7.34
N LEU A 36 -7.50 -2.29 6.42
CA LEU A 36 -8.20 -3.20 5.51
C LEU A 36 -8.93 -4.32 6.25
N PHE A 37 -8.39 -4.77 7.38
CA PHE A 37 -9.00 -5.80 8.23
C PHE A 37 -9.93 -5.24 9.33
N GLN A 38 -10.27 -3.95 9.26
CA GLN A 38 -11.22 -3.29 10.16
C GLN A 38 -12.32 -2.51 9.39
N PRO A 39 -13.04 -3.16 8.45
CA PRO A 39 -14.07 -2.50 7.64
C PRO A 39 -15.14 -1.77 8.47
N GLU A 40 -15.39 -2.22 9.69
CA GLU A 40 -16.36 -1.64 10.62
C GLU A 40 -16.02 -0.20 11.04
N GLN A 41 -14.74 0.19 10.99
CA GLN A 41 -14.27 1.54 11.32
C GLN A 41 -14.37 2.53 10.15
N HIS A 42 -14.82 2.06 8.98
CA HIS A 42 -14.80 2.84 7.74
C HIS A 42 -16.16 2.83 7.03
N GLY A 43 -16.47 3.92 6.31
CA GLY A 43 -17.70 4.05 5.53
C GLY A 43 -17.65 3.38 4.16
N GLY A 44 -16.45 3.05 3.66
CA GLY A 44 -16.23 2.54 2.31
C GLY A 44 -14.78 2.66 1.86
N LEU A 45 -14.51 2.27 0.61
CA LEU A 45 -13.19 2.36 -0.02
C LEU A 45 -13.22 3.31 -1.21
N ILE A 46 -12.11 4.02 -1.43
CA ILE A 46 -11.91 4.86 -2.62
C ILE A 46 -10.55 4.49 -3.24
N PHE A 47 -10.58 3.95 -4.44
CA PHE A 47 -9.39 3.69 -5.23
C PHE A 47 -9.19 4.80 -6.26
N THR A 48 -8.18 5.65 -6.04
CA THR A 48 -7.89 6.79 -6.92
C THR A 48 -6.76 6.55 -7.91
N SER A 49 -6.05 5.42 -7.80
CA SER A 49 -4.95 5.06 -8.71
C SER A 49 -4.74 3.54 -8.79
N PRO A 50 -4.19 3.02 -9.91
CA PRO A 50 -3.80 1.61 -10.06
C PRO A 50 -2.95 1.09 -8.90
N ARG A 51 -2.04 1.94 -8.40
CA ARG A 51 -1.08 1.59 -7.34
C ARG A 51 -1.77 1.36 -6.01
N ALA A 52 -2.89 2.03 -5.74
CA ALA A 52 -3.68 1.79 -4.54
C ALA A 52 -4.34 0.40 -4.56
N VAL A 53 -4.78 -0.05 -5.74
CA VAL A 53 -5.33 -1.40 -5.92
C VAL A 53 -4.22 -2.45 -5.77
N GLU A 54 -3.06 -2.21 -6.37
CA GLU A 54 -1.88 -3.07 -6.22
C GLU A 54 -1.40 -3.16 -4.76
N ALA A 55 -1.42 -2.06 -4.00
CA ALA A 55 -1.06 -2.06 -2.59
C ALA A 55 -1.99 -2.94 -1.75
N VAL A 56 -3.29 -2.91 -2.02
CA VAL A 56 -4.25 -3.84 -1.39
C VAL A 56 -3.92 -5.29 -1.76
N LYS A 57 -3.65 -5.58 -3.05
CA LYS A 57 -3.25 -6.92 -3.49
C LYS A 57 -1.98 -7.41 -2.77
N MET A 58 -0.95 -6.56 -2.67
CA MET A 58 0.29 -6.87 -1.95
C MET A 58 0.05 -7.17 -0.46
N CYS A 59 -0.84 -6.43 0.21
CA CYS A 59 -1.20 -6.73 1.60
C CYS A 59 -1.86 -8.10 1.77
N LEU A 60 -2.51 -8.59 0.72
CA LEU A 60 -3.21 -9.87 0.68
C LEU A 60 -2.38 -11.00 0.05
N GLU A 61 -1.09 -10.82 -0.29
CA GLU A 61 -0.28 -11.88 -0.94
C GLU A 61 0.01 -13.11 -0.06
N ASP A 62 -0.26 -13.02 1.23
CA ASP A 62 -0.01 -14.07 2.22
C ASP A 62 -1.24 -14.97 2.37
N ASP A 63 -1.00 -16.27 2.45
CA ASP A 63 -2.04 -17.29 2.41
C ASP A 63 -3.06 -17.11 3.56
N GLU A 64 -2.60 -16.87 4.79
CA GLU A 64 -3.47 -16.69 5.95
C GLU A 64 -4.36 -15.44 5.77
N ARG A 65 -3.77 -14.35 5.28
CA ARG A 65 -4.51 -13.11 5.00
C ARG A 65 -5.48 -13.24 3.85
N THR A 66 -5.12 -14.01 2.82
CA THR A 66 -6.00 -14.33 1.69
C THR A 66 -7.21 -15.13 2.15
N GLU A 67 -6.99 -16.15 2.99
CA GLU A 67 -8.07 -16.96 3.56
C GLU A 67 -9.02 -16.11 4.40
N GLN A 68 -8.48 -15.30 5.32
CA GLN A 68 -9.30 -14.40 6.13
C GLN A 68 -10.06 -13.39 5.27
N TRP A 69 -9.42 -12.84 4.23
CA TRP A 69 -10.06 -11.93 3.28
C TRP A 69 -11.27 -12.57 2.60
N ASN A 70 -11.10 -13.81 2.10
CA ASN A 70 -12.14 -14.54 1.39
C ASN A 70 -13.24 -15.10 2.32
N MET A 71 -12.97 -15.22 3.62
CA MET A 71 -13.93 -15.75 4.59
C MET A 71 -15.04 -14.74 4.91
N ASP A 72 -14.71 -13.49 5.21
CA ASP A 72 -15.71 -12.48 5.61
C ASP A 72 -15.34 -11.02 5.29
N ILE A 73 -14.04 -10.66 5.28
CA ILE A 73 -13.62 -9.25 5.13
C ILE A 73 -14.02 -8.67 3.76
N LYS A 74 -13.87 -9.45 2.69
CA LYS A 74 -14.27 -9.04 1.34
C LYS A 74 -15.75 -8.65 1.27
N ASP A 75 -16.62 -9.48 1.85
CA ASP A 75 -18.06 -9.25 1.84
C ASP A 75 -18.45 -8.04 2.70
N LYS A 76 -17.77 -7.84 3.84
CA LYS A 76 -17.95 -6.63 4.66
C LYS A 76 -17.59 -5.35 3.92
N TRP A 77 -16.56 -5.36 3.08
CA TRP A 77 -16.23 -4.23 2.21
C TRP A 77 -17.22 -4.07 1.05
N ASN A 78 -17.63 -5.17 0.42
CA ASN A 78 -18.63 -5.14 -0.67
C ASN A 78 -20.01 -4.66 -0.22
N ALA A 79 -20.34 -4.81 1.07
CA ALA A 79 -21.56 -4.25 1.66
C ALA A 79 -21.49 -2.73 1.88
N LYS A 80 -20.32 -2.11 1.68
CA LYS A 80 -20.08 -0.66 1.82
C LYS A 80 -19.89 -0.01 0.45
N SER A 81 -19.84 1.33 0.43
CA SER A 81 -19.60 2.05 -0.81
C SER A 81 -18.15 1.88 -1.28
N ILE A 82 -17.95 1.40 -2.50
CA ILE A 82 -16.64 1.30 -3.15
C ILE A 82 -16.64 2.23 -4.36
N TYR A 83 -15.72 3.19 -4.37
CA TYR A 83 -15.56 4.15 -5.45
C TYR A 83 -14.22 3.92 -6.15
N VAL A 84 -14.23 3.92 -7.47
CA VAL A 84 -13.01 3.76 -8.28
C VAL A 84 -12.91 4.90 -9.27
N VAL A 85 -11.76 5.58 -9.30
CA VAL A 85 -11.50 6.71 -10.18
C VAL A 85 -10.49 6.32 -11.25
N GLY A 86 -10.91 6.50 -12.51
CA GLY A 86 -10.06 6.29 -13.69
C GLY A 86 -10.10 4.85 -14.21
N LYS A 87 -10.06 4.74 -15.55
CA LYS A 87 -10.22 3.45 -16.27
C LYS A 87 -9.13 2.43 -15.90
N ALA A 88 -7.88 2.89 -15.75
CA ALA A 88 -6.77 2.02 -15.36
C ALA A 88 -6.95 1.43 -13.97
N THR A 89 -7.50 2.21 -13.03
CA THR A 89 -7.79 1.74 -11.67
C THR A 89 -8.96 0.75 -11.67
N ALA A 90 -10.02 1.05 -12.41
CA ALA A 90 -11.19 0.18 -12.53
C ALA A 90 -10.85 -1.20 -13.08
N THR A 91 -10.02 -1.25 -14.12
CA THR A 91 -9.59 -2.52 -14.75
C THR A 91 -8.86 -3.45 -13.78
N LEU A 92 -8.21 -2.91 -12.74
CA LEU A 92 -7.50 -3.71 -11.74
C LEU A 92 -8.36 -4.07 -10.53
N GLY A 93 -9.46 -3.34 -10.31
CA GLY A 93 -10.37 -3.49 -9.17
C GLY A 93 -11.58 -4.37 -9.46
N GLU A 94 -11.81 -4.74 -10.73
CA GLU A 94 -12.67 -5.87 -11.15
C GLU A 94 -12.00 -7.22 -10.81
#